data_AF-A0A6I3FIN8-F1
#
_entry.id   AF-A0A6I3FIN8-F1
#
_cell.length_a   1.000
_cell.length_b   1.000
_cell.length_c   1.000
_cell.angle_alpha   90.00
_cell.angle_beta   90.00
_cell.angle_gamma   90.00
#
_symmetry.space_group_name_H-M   'P 1'
#
loop_
_entity.id
_entity.type
_entity.pdbx_description
1 polymer ?
#
loop_
_entity_poly.entity_id
_entity_poly.type
_entity_poly.pdbx_seq_one_letter_code
_entity_poly.pdbx_strand_id
1 'polypeptide(L)'
;MARAGDQSPESAQERARHLEDKLLEAKSQLAHAVAQNEKLSYTLRESREHITTLRDEVEKLTQPPSGYGVIVGKNDDLTVDILTNGRKMRVTVNPDIDFEKIERGAEVVLNESFNVIKIRASEPIGEVVHLKEVLEDGVRAVVTGRGDDERVCELADALRGVHLRSGDLLRMDAKSNLLLERLTQPEVEHLLLEEVPDISYKDIGGLDSQIEQIADAVELPFLYSELFAEYHLPAPKGILLYGPPGCGKTLIAKAVANSLAKKVSNANGGEKARSYFINIKGPELLNKYVGETERQIRLVFQRAREKSEEGWPVIIF
;
A
#
# COMPACT_ATOMS: atom_id res chain seq x y z
N MET A 1 3.72 95.61 -40.63
CA MET A 1 4.98 95.02 -40.13
C MET A 1 4.93 93.52 -40.44
N ALA A 2 5.55 93.09 -41.55
CA ALA A 2 6.87 92.41 -41.58
C ALA A 2 6.78 91.02 -40.91
N ARG A 3 7.04 89.88 -41.56
CA ARG A 3 7.93 89.55 -42.69
C ARG A 3 7.40 88.35 -43.48
N ALA A 4 7.88 88.26 -44.72
CA ALA A 4 7.82 87.12 -45.62
C ALA A 4 8.24 85.79 -44.96
N GLY A 5 7.53 84.73 -45.31
CA GLY A 5 8.00 83.35 -45.30
C GLY A 5 7.73 82.78 -46.68
N ASP A 6 8.74 82.91 -47.53
CA ASP A 6 8.86 82.33 -48.86
C ASP A 6 8.46 80.84 -48.85
N GLN A 7 7.30 80.50 -49.43
CA GLN A 7 7.00 79.13 -49.83
C GLN A 7 7.02 79.10 -51.35
N SER A 8 8.23 78.95 -51.87
CA SER A 8 8.50 78.65 -53.26
C SER A 8 7.63 77.48 -53.74
N PRO A 9 7.18 77.46 -55.01
CA PRO A 9 6.50 76.30 -55.61
C PRO A 9 7.34 75.01 -55.54
N GLU A 10 8.66 75.13 -55.31
CA GLU A 10 9.57 74.02 -55.03
C GLU A 10 9.25 73.29 -53.70
N SER A 11 8.82 73.99 -52.64
CA SER A 11 8.51 73.38 -51.33
C SER A 11 7.23 72.52 -51.33
N ALA A 12 6.28 72.82 -52.20
CA ALA A 12 5.06 72.03 -52.41
C ALA A 12 5.34 70.81 -53.30
N GLN A 13 6.21 70.96 -54.31
CA GLN A 13 6.68 69.85 -55.14
C GLN A 13 7.57 68.87 -54.36
N GLU A 14 8.44 69.36 -53.48
CA GLU A 14 9.23 68.51 -52.58
C GLU A 14 8.37 67.75 -51.57
N ARG A 15 7.35 68.39 -50.99
CA ARG A 15 6.38 67.70 -50.12
C ARG A 15 5.55 66.66 -50.87
N ALA A 16 5.15 66.95 -52.11
CA ALA A 16 4.43 66.00 -52.96
C ALA A 16 5.32 64.78 -53.29
N ARG A 17 6.57 64.98 -53.69
CA ARG A 17 7.55 63.90 -53.90
C ARG A 17 7.80 63.08 -52.63
N HIS A 18 7.98 63.73 -51.50
CA HIS A 18 8.18 63.04 -50.23
C HIS A 18 6.94 62.24 -49.77
N LEU A 19 5.73 62.72 -50.08
CA LEU A 19 4.49 61.95 -49.86
C LEU A 19 4.36 60.78 -50.83
N GLU A 20 4.76 60.94 -52.10
CA GLU A 20 4.84 59.86 -53.08
C GLU A 20 5.84 58.78 -52.68
N ASP A 21 7.04 59.17 -52.21
CA ASP A 21 8.07 58.26 -51.71
C ASP A 21 7.58 57.49 -50.48
N LYS A 22 6.94 58.16 -49.52
CA LYS A 22 6.32 57.51 -48.36
C LYS A 22 5.18 56.58 -48.73
N LEU A 23 4.39 56.93 -49.75
CA LEU A 23 3.29 56.10 -50.23
C LEU A 23 3.82 54.85 -50.95
N LEU A 24 4.93 54.98 -51.68
CA LEU A 24 5.65 53.87 -52.30
C LEU A 24 6.24 52.94 -51.24
N GLU A 25 6.88 53.50 -50.20
CA GLU A 25 7.47 52.76 -49.09
C GLU A 25 6.40 52.02 -48.28
N ALA A 26 5.28 52.68 -47.95
CA ALA A 26 4.16 52.05 -47.26
C ALA A 26 3.50 50.94 -48.09
N LYS A 27 3.38 51.10 -49.42
CA LYS A 27 2.91 50.04 -50.32
C LYS A 27 3.86 48.84 -50.34
N SER A 28 5.17 49.08 -50.34
CA SER A 28 6.18 48.03 -50.28
C SER A 28 6.11 47.27 -48.95
N GLN A 29 6.01 47.98 -47.84
CA GLN A 29 5.82 47.37 -46.51
C GLN A 29 4.52 46.57 -46.42
N LEU A 30 3.41 47.09 -46.97
CA LEU A 30 2.13 46.38 -47.01
C LEU A 30 2.25 45.11 -47.86
N ALA A 31 2.87 45.18 -49.04
CA ALA A 31 3.10 44.00 -49.88
C ALA A 31 3.98 42.96 -49.19
N HIS A 32 5.02 43.39 -48.48
CA HIS A 32 5.88 42.50 -47.70
C HIS A 32 5.12 41.86 -46.53
N ALA A 33 4.28 42.63 -45.82
CA ALA A 33 3.47 42.13 -44.72
C ALA A 33 2.37 41.16 -45.20
N VAL A 34 1.78 41.40 -46.37
CA VAL A 34 0.81 40.49 -47.00
C VAL A 34 1.50 39.19 -47.41
N ALA A 35 2.66 39.27 -48.08
CA ALA A 35 3.43 38.08 -48.44
C ALA A 35 3.89 37.26 -47.23
N GLN A 36 4.28 37.93 -46.13
CA GLN A 36 4.59 37.25 -44.88
C GLN A 36 3.35 36.61 -44.24
N ASN A 37 2.20 37.28 -44.24
CA ASN A 37 0.95 36.70 -43.73
C ASN A 37 0.51 35.49 -44.56
N GLU A 38 0.63 35.54 -45.88
CA GLU A 38 0.33 34.40 -46.75
C GLU A 38 1.26 33.21 -46.45
N LYS A 39 2.56 33.47 -46.30
CA LYS A 39 3.54 32.44 -45.93
C LYS A 39 3.25 31.82 -44.56
N LEU A 40 2.96 32.64 -43.55
CA LEU A 40 2.59 32.16 -42.22
C LEU A 40 1.29 31.36 -42.24
N SER A 41 0.29 31.81 -43.00
CA SER A 41 -0.99 31.11 -43.15
C SER A 41 -0.82 29.75 -43.81
N TYR A 42 0.08 29.64 -44.80
CA TYR A 42 0.44 28.38 -45.43
C TYR A 42 1.13 27.44 -44.42
N THR A 43 2.16 27.92 -43.72
CA THR A 43 2.88 27.12 -42.71
C THR A 43 1.97 26.68 -41.56
N LEU A 44 1.02 27.53 -41.14
CA LEU A 44 0.04 27.16 -40.11
C LEU A 44 -0.92 26.09 -40.60
N ARG A 45 -1.36 26.13 -41.86
CA ARG A 45 -2.19 25.06 -42.44
C ARG A 45 -1.44 23.74 -42.50
N GLU A 46 -0.22 23.76 -43.01
CA GLU A 46 0.65 22.58 -43.11
C GLU A 46 0.94 21.97 -41.73
N SER A 47 1.32 22.81 -40.75
CA SER A 47 1.55 22.37 -39.37
C SER A 47 0.28 21.77 -38.75
N ARG A 48 -0.89 22.35 -39.04
CA ARG A 48 -2.17 21.86 -38.54
C ARG A 48 -2.54 20.51 -39.17
N GLU A 49 -2.28 20.33 -40.47
CA GLU A 49 -2.45 19.05 -41.16
C GLU A 49 -1.54 17.97 -40.56
N HIS A 50 -0.27 18.29 -40.29
CA HIS A 50 0.65 17.37 -39.61
C HIS A 50 0.19 17.00 -38.20
N ILE A 51 -0.31 17.97 -37.41
CA ILE A 51 -0.86 17.70 -36.08
C ILE A 51 -2.07 16.78 -36.19
N THR A 52 -2.96 16.98 -37.17
CA THR A 52 -4.10 16.09 -37.36
C THR A 52 -3.67 14.68 -37.74
N THR A 53 -2.71 14.51 -38.65
CA THR A 53 -2.23 13.16 -39.02
C THR A 53 -1.56 12.44 -37.85
N LEU A 54 -0.73 13.15 -37.08
CA LEU A 54 -0.08 12.57 -35.90
C LEU A 54 -1.11 12.20 -34.84
N ARG A 55 -2.13 13.05 -34.65
CA ARG A 55 -3.21 12.78 -33.71
C ARG A 55 -4.01 11.54 -34.10
N ASP A 56 -4.36 11.37 -35.37
CA ASP A 56 -5.10 10.20 -35.85
C ASP A 56 -4.27 8.90 -35.69
N GLU A 57 -2.95 8.98 -35.86
CA GLU A 57 -2.03 7.86 -35.64
C GLU A 57 -1.92 7.50 -34.15
N VAL A 58 -1.79 8.50 -33.27
CA VAL A 58 -1.87 8.31 -31.81
C VAL A 58 -3.23 7.73 -31.40
N GLU A 59 -4.32 8.21 -31.99
CA GLU A 59 -5.67 7.72 -31.70
C GLU A 59 -5.83 6.26 -32.11
N LYS A 60 -5.29 5.81 -33.25
CA LYS A 60 -5.25 4.39 -33.62
C LYS A 60 -4.41 3.54 -32.68
N LEU A 61 -3.26 4.06 -32.21
CA LEU A 61 -2.40 3.35 -31.25
C LEU A 61 -2.96 3.32 -29.82
N THR A 62 -3.92 4.21 -29.53
CA THR A 62 -4.64 4.28 -28.24
C THR A 62 -6.06 3.72 -28.33
N GLN A 63 -6.55 3.38 -29.53
CA GLN A 63 -7.76 2.58 -29.70
C GLN A 63 -7.55 1.25 -28.97
N PRO A 64 -8.57 0.77 -28.25
CA PRO A 64 -8.43 -0.38 -27.37
C PRO A 64 -8.13 -1.63 -28.19
N PRO A 65 -7.08 -2.39 -27.83
CA PRO A 65 -6.98 -3.78 -28.22
C PRO A 65 -6.86 -4.70 -26.99
N SER A 66 -7.04 -5.98 -27.29
CA SER A 66 -7.71 -6.98 -26.46
C SER A 66 -6.89 -7.61 -25.33
N GLY A 67 -5.70 -7.09 -25.02
CA GLY A 67 -4.68 -7.78 -24.25
C GLY A 67 -4.38 -7.16 -22.88
N TYR A 68 -4.34 -8.02 -21.86
CA TYR A 68 -3.84 -7.68 -20.53
C TYR A 68 -2.46 -8.31 -20.30
N GLY A 69 -1.68 -7.70 -19.41
CA GLY A 69 -0.42 -8.24 -18.92
C GLY A 69 -0.19 -7.85 -17.46
N VAL A 70 0.74 -8.55 -16.80
CA VAL A 70 1.15 -8.23 -15.42
C VAL A 70 2.57 -7.70 -15.45
N ILE A 71 2.84 -6.60 -14.77
CA ILE A 71 4.19 -6.05 -14.65
C ILE A 71 5.03 -6.93 -13.72
N VAL A 72 6.14 -7.43 -14.23
CA VAL A 72 7.10 -8.24 -13.45
C VAL A 72 8.38 -7.45 -13.12
N GLY A 73 8.69 -6.40 -13.88
CA GLY A 73 9.90 -5.59 -13.64
C GLY A 73 9.88 -4.22 -14.30
N LYS A 74 10.70 -3.31 -13.77
CA LYS A 74 10.98 -1.98 -14.31
C LYS A 74 12.45 -1.94 -14.70
N ASN A 75 12.75 -1.28 -15.80
CA ASN A 75 14.11 -1.13 -16.32
C ASN A 75 14.53 0.35 -16.31
N ASP A 76 15.84 0.61 -16.31
CA ASP A 76 16.40 1.97 -16.25
C ASP A 76 16.18 2.78 -17.55
N ASP A 77 15.80 2.10 -18.63
CA ASP A 77 15.54 2.68 -19.96
C ASP A 77 14.07 3.11 -20.17
N LEU A 78 13.31 3.27 -19.08
CA LEU A 78 11.87 3.58 -19.07
C LEU A 78 10.99 2.51 -19.75
N THR A 79 11.52 1.30 -19.96
CA THR A 79 10.73 0.14 -20.37
C THR A 79 10.29 -0.68 -19.17
N VAL A 80 9.24 -1.47 -19.35
CA VAL A 80 8.76 -2.41 -18.33
C VAL A 80 8.78 -3.83 -18.88
N ASP A 81 9.15 -4.77 -18.02
CA ASP A 81 9.02 -6.18 -18.28
C ASP A 81 7.61 -6.61 -17.84
N ILE A 82 6.83 -7.15 -18.78
CA ILE A 82 5.48 -7.68 -18.55
C ILE A 82 5.42 -9.18 -18.81
N LEU A 83 4.44 -9.83 -18.21
CA LEU A 83 4.03 -11.18 -18.57
C LEU A 83 2.65 -11.11 -19.25
N THR A 84 2.57 -11.57 -20.50
CA THR A 84 1.30 -11.68 -21.24
C THR A 84 1.25 -13.02 -21.96
N ASN A 85 0.11 -13.71 -21.90
CA ASN A 85 -0.08 -15.05 -22.49
C ASN A 85 1.03 -16.07 -22.14
N GLY A 86 1.57 -15.99 -20.92
CA GLY A 86 2.65 -16.87 -20.43
C GLY A 86 4.04 -16.57 -21.00
N ARG A 87 4.22 -15.47 -21.73
CA ARG A 87 5.51 -15.03 -22.26
C ARG A 87 5.94 -13.73 -21.60
N LYS A 88 7.20 -13.70 -21.16
CA LYS A 88 7.83 -12.48 -20.65
C LYS A 88 8.25 -11.61 -21.83
N MET A 89 7.85 -10.35 -21.84
CA MET A 89 8.15 -9.38 -22.89
C MET A 89 8.61 -8.08 -22.27
N ARG A 90 9.58 -7.40 -22.89
CA ARG A 90 9.94 -6.03 -22.55
C ARG A 90 9.18 -5.10 -23.48
N VAL A 91 8.47 -4.14 -22.91
CA VAL A 91 7.57 -3.25 -23.65
C VAL A 91 7.78 -1.80 -23.27
N THR A 92 7.43 -0.90 -24.19
CA THR A 92 7.48 0.54 -23.92
C THR A 92 6.22 1.01 -23.20
N VAL A 93 6.36 2.04 -22.38
CA VAL A 93 5.25 2.67 -21.65
C VAL A 93 4.87 3.96 -22.36
N ASN A 94 3.56 4.20 -22.50
CA ASN A 94 3.06 5.47 -23.01
C ASN A 94 3.59 6.63 -22.15
N PRO A 95 4.19 7.69 -22.73
CA PRO A 95 4.69 8.86 -22.01
C PRO A 95 3.69 9.56 -21.08
N ASP A 96 2.38 9.41 -21.34
CA ASP A 96 1.32 9.99 -20.49
C ASP A 96 1.21 9.30 -19.12
N ILE A 97 1.83 8.12 -18.97
CA ILE A 97 1.84 7.35 -17.74
C ILE A 97 3.05 7.72 -16.90
N ASP A 98 2.82 8.04 -15.65
CA ASP A 98 3.87 8.31 -14.68
C ASP A 98 4.66 7.02 -14.36
N PHE A 99 5.88 6.93 -14.91
CA PHE A 99 6.75 5.76 -14.76
C PHE A 99 7.10 5.47 -13.30
N GLU A 100 7.13 6.47 -12.43
CA GLU A 100 7.46 6.28 -11.01
C GLU A 100 6.37 5.53 -10.27
N LYS A 101 5.09 5.78 -10.61
CA LYS A 101 3.92 5.15 -9.97
C LYS A 101 3.66 3.72 -10.40
N ILE A 102 4.47 3.18 -11.31
CA ILE A 102 4.32 1.80 -11.78
C ILE A 102 4.80 0.85 -10.70
N GLU A 103 3.92 -0.05 -10.28
CA GLU A 103 4.22 -1.08 -9.28
C GLU A 103 4.31 -2.46 -9.94
N ARG A 104 5.24 -3.29 -9.47
CA ARG A 104 5.28 -4.72 -9.81
C ARG A 104 4.05 -5.43 -9.28
N GLY A 105 3.48 -6.31 -10.10
CA GLY A 105 2.22 -7.01 -9.83
C GLY A 105 0.98 -6.25 -10.31
N ALA A 106 1.10 -4.99 -10.74
CA ALA A 106 -0.01 -4.27 -11.35
C ALA A 106 -0.37 -4.87 -12.72
N GLU A 107 -1.66 -4.83 -13.05
CA GLU A 107 -2.16 -5.22 -14.36
C GLU A 107 -2.05 -4.04 -15.33
N VAL A 108 -1.68 -4.30 -16.58
CA VAL A 108 -1.57 -3.29 -17.63
C VAL A 108 -2.42 -3.65 -18.84
N VAL A 109 -2.93 -2.60 -19.48
CA VAL A 109 -3.60 -2.71 -20.79
C VAL A 109 -2.56 -2.42 -21.87
N LEU A 110 -2.52 -3.31 -22.86
CA LEU A 110 -1.56 -3.24 -23.96
C LEU A 110 -2.26 -2.81 -25.24
N ASN A 111 -1.58 -2.03 -26.07
CA ASN A 111 -2.03 -1.78 -27.43
C ASN A 111 -1.64 -2.95 -28.39
N GLU A 112 -2.01 -2.87 -29.68
CA GLU A 112 -1.70 -3.91 -30.68
C GLU A 112 -0.20 -4.09 -30.90
N SER A 113 0.59 -3.06 -30.59
CA SER A 113 2.05 -3.07 -30.62
C SER A 113 2.68 -3.51 -29.30
N PHE A 114 1.88 -4.01 -28.36
CA PHE A 114 2.27 -4.40 -26.99
C PHE A 114 2.79 -3.26 -26.11
N ASN A 115 2.51 -2.00 -26.42
CA ASN A 115 2.89 -0.87 -25.57
C ASN A 115 1.87 -0.69 -24.43
N VAL A 116 2.34 -0.32 -23.25
CA VAL A 116 1.48 -0.07 -22.09
C VAL A 116 0.76 1.26 -22.26
N ILE A 117 -0.57 1.21 -22.39
CA ILE A 117 -1.42 2.41 -22.54
C ILE A 117 -2.15 2.79 -21.26
N LYS A 118 -2.29 1.85 -20.31
CA LYS A 118 -2.98 2.09 -19.04
C LYS A 118 -2.52 1.11 -17.97
N ILE A 119 -2.45 1.59 -16.73
CA ILE A 119 -2.19 0.78 -15.53
C ILE A 119 -3.49 0.58 -14.77
N ARG A 120 -3.66 -0.62 -14.23
CA ARG A 120 -4.78 -1.05 -13.39
C ARG A 120 -4.23 -1.69 -12.12
N ALA A 121 -5.09 -1.78 -11.10
CA ALA A 121 -4.81 -2.59 -9.94
C ALA A 121 -4.64 -4.07 -10.35
N SER A 122 -3.89 -4.84 -9.56
CA SER A 122 -3.79 -6.29 -9.75
C SER A 122 -5.18 -6.94 -9.76
N GLU A 123 -5.38 -7.99 -10.54
CA GLU A 123 -6.63 -8.77 -10.49
C GLU A 123 -6.90 -9.23 -9.05
N PRO A 124 -8.14 -9.15 -8.52
CA PRO A 124 -8.46 -9.54 -7.15
C PRO A 124 -8.63 -11.06 -6.96
N ILE A 125 -8.48 -11.84 -8.03
CA ILE A 125 -8.64 -13.29 -8.03
C ILE A 125 -7.25 -13.93 -8.10
N GLY A 126 -7.07 -15.11 -7.52
CA GLY A 126 -5.79 -15.81 -7.56
C GLY A 126 -5.80 -17.11 -6.76
N GLU A 127 -4.63 -17.75 -6.71
CA GLU A 127 -4.39 -18.87 -5.82
C GLU A 127 -4.08 -18.34 -4.41
N VAL A 128 -4.53 -19.07 -3.38
CA VAL A 128 -4.24 -18.74 -1.99
C VAL A 128 -3.15 -19.68 -1.50
N VAL A 129 -2.07 -19.09 -0.98
CA VAL A 129 -0.89 -19.82 -0.49
C VAL A 129 -0.55 -19.39 0.93
N HIS A 130 0.14 -20.26 1.66
CA HIS A 130 0.68 -19.96 2.97
C HIS A 130 2.11 -19.47 2.87
N LEU A 131 2.43 -18.35 3.49
CA LEU A 131 3.81 -17.90 3.61
C LEU A 131 4.58 -18.85 4.54
N LYS A 132 5.70 -19.41 4.08
CA LYS A 132 6.61 -20.19 4.92
C LYS A 132 7.68 -19.28 5.51
N GLU A 133 8.37 -18.51 4.67
CA GLU A 133 9.38 -17.54 5.07
C GLU A 133 9.63 -16.51 3.96
N VAL A 134 10.11 -15.33 4.34
CA VAL A 134 10.66 -14.34 3.40
C VAL A 134 12.18 -14.54 3.35
N LEU A 135 12.76 -14.57 2.15
CA LEU A 135 14.19 -14.76 1.96
C LEU A 135 14.98 -13.51 2.35
N GLU A 136 16.29 -13.68 2.59
CA GLU A 136 17.20 -12.61 3.04
C GLU A 136 17.25 -11.38 2.11
N ASP A 137 16.90 -11.57 0.84
CA ASP A 137 16.84 -10.49 -0.15
C ASP A 137 15.63 -9.57 0.01
N GLY A 138 14.65 -9.95 0.84
CA GLY A 138 13.43 -9.17 1.09
C GLY A 138 12.50 -9.02 -0.11
N VAL A 139 12.80 -9.70 -1.23
CA VAL A 139 12.03 -9.62 -2.48
C VAL A 139 11.44 -10.96 -2.89
N ARG A 140 11.95 -12.07 -2.36
CA ARG A 140 11.42 -13.41 -2.59
C ARG A 140 10.93 -14.04 -1.30
N ALA A 141 9.97 -14.94 -1.42
CA ALA A 141 9.43 -15.70 -0.32
C ALA A 141 9.17 -17.15 -0.72
N VAL A 142 9.32 -18.06 0.24
CA VAL A 142 8.90 -19.44 0.10
C VAL A 142 7.46 -19.54 0.56
N VAL A 143 6.62 -20.11 -0.29
CA VAL A 143 5.20 -20.34 0.00
C VAL A 143 4.85 -21.81 -0.15
N THR A 144 3.83 -22.23 0.59
CA THR A 144 3.27 -23.57 0.51
C THR A 144 1.88 -23.49 -0.11
N GLY A 145 1.70 -24.20 -1.23
CA GLY A 145 0.45 -24.27 -1.98
C GLY A 145 -0.47 -25.40 -1.53
N ARG A 146 -1.36 -25.83 -2.44
CA ARG A 146 -2.29 -26.93 -2.18
C ARG A 146 -1.56 -28.27 -2.26
N GLY A 147 -1.52 -28.99 -1.14
CA GLY A 147 -0.88 -30.31 -1.06
C GLY A 147 0.58 -30.27 -0.60
N ASP A 148 0.94 -29.26 0.20
CA ASP A 148 2.26 -29.07 0.80
C ASP A 148 3.40 -28.88 -0.21
N ASP A 149 3.08 -28.43 -1.42
CA ASP A 149 4.08 -28.11 -2.44
C ASP A 149 4.71 -26.74 -2.17
N GLU A 150 6.04 -26.72 -2.09
CA GLU A 150 6.81 -25.51 -1.83
C GLU A 150 7.22 -24.83 -3.13
N ARG A 151 7.00 -23.52 -3.20
CA ARG A 151 7.39 -22.68 -4.33
C ARG A 151 8.10 -21.44 -3.84
N VAL A 152 9.05 -20.95 -4.64
CA VAL A 152 9.67 -19.64 -4.44
C VAL A 152 8.95 -18.65 -5.34
N CYS A 153 8.45 -17.57 -4.75
CA CYS A 153 7.68 -16.53 -5.41
C CYS A 153 8.31 -15.16 -5.14
N GLU A 154 8.08 -14.19 -6.04
CA GLU A 154 8.48 -12.80 -5.83
C GLU A 154 7.37 -12.01 -5.13
N LEU A 155 7.76 -11.07 -4.27
CA LEU A 155 6.85 -10.13 -3.62
C LEU A 155 6.53 -8.96 -4.57
N ALA A 156 5.25 -8.72 -4.80
CA ALA A 156 4.78 -7.48 -5.44
C ALA A 156 5.12 -6.26 -4.58
N ASP A 157 5.18 -5.08 -5.21
CA ASP A 157 5.58 -3.86 -4.50
C ASP A 157 4.63 -3.53 -3.35
N ALA A 158 3.33 -3.86 -3.48
CA ALA A 158 2.32 -3.70 -2.44
C ALA A 158 2.62 -4.50 -1.14
N LEU A 159 3.41 -5.56 -1.22
CA LEU A 159 3.81 -6.38 -0.06
C LEU A 159 5.18 -6.00 0.49
N ARG A 160 5.94 -5.15 -0.20
CA ARG A 160 7.27 -4.73 0.27
C ARG A 160 7.14 -3.78 1.44
N GLY A 161 7.88 -4.06 2.52
CA GLY A 161 7.79 -3.30 3.76
C GLY A 161 6.57 -3.65 4.63
N VAL A 162 5.67 -4.51 4.16
CA VAL A 162 4.64 -5.11 5.02
C VAL A 162 5.31 -6.13 5.92
N HIS A 163 4.96 -6.12 7.19
CA HIS A 163 5.46 -7.12 8.14
C HIS A 163 4.77 -8.47 7.89
N LEU A 164 5.41 -9.30 7.08
CA LEU A 164 4.96 -10.63 6.71
C LEU A 164 5.53 -11.69 7.66
N ARG A 165 4.70 -12.65 8.09
CA ARG A 165 5.09 -13.71 9.01
C ARG A 165 4.71 -15.09 8.48
N SER A 166 5.46 -16.12 8.90
CA SER A 166 5.14 -17.51 8.56
C SER A 166 3.70 -17.85 8.97
N GLY A 167 2.94 -18.49 8.08
CA GLY A 167 1.52 -18.79 8.25
C GLY A 167 0.57 -17.78 7.61
N ASP A 168 1.03 -16.55 7.29
CA ASP A 168 0.21 -15.54 6.62
C ASP A 168 -0.39 -16.09 5.32
N LEU A 169 -1.65 -15.76 5.05
CA LEU A 169 -2.28 -16.05 3.77
C LEU A 169 -1.93 -14.97 2.77
N LEU A 170 -1.40 -15.39 1.63
CA LEU A 170 -1.10 -14.51 0.52
C LEU A 170 -1.88 -14.94 -0.71
N ARG A 171 -2.35 -13.97 -1.49
CA ARG A 171 -2.85 -14.22 -2.84
C ARG A 171 -1.67 -14.22 -3.80
N MET A 172 -1.59 -15.27 -4.59
CA MET A 172 -0.56 -15.49 -5.60
C MET A 172 -1.20 -15.54 -6.99
N ASP A 173 -0.57 -14.89 -7.97
CA ASP A 173 -0.80 -15.21 -9.37
C ASP A 173 0.14 -16.34 -9.80
N ALA A 174 -0.43 -17.51 -10.10
CA ALA A 174 0.33 -18.70 -10.48
C ALA A 174 1.06 -18.54 -11.82
N LYS A 175 0.63 -17.61 -12.70
CA LYS A 175 1.29 -17.40 -14.00
C LYS A 175 2.58 -16.61 -13.84
N SER A 176 2.56 -15.55 -13.05
CA SER A 176 3.74 -14.70 -12.78
C SER A 176 4.56 -15.12 -11.57
N ASN A 177 4.06 -16.06 -10.74
CA ASN A 177 4.63 -16.41 -9.44
C ASN A 177 4.86 -15.17 -8.55
N LEU A 178 3.95 -14.19 -8.64
CA LEU A 178 3.95 -12.99 -7.82
C LEU A 178 2.95 -13.12 -6.67
N LEU A 179 3.39 -12.74 -5.49
CA LEU A 179 2.55 -12.57 -4.29
C LEU A 179 2.01 -11.15 -4.31
N LEU A 180 0.70 -11.00 -4.45
CA LEU A 180 0.04 -9.73 -4.78
C LEU A 180 -0.53 -9.03 -3.55
N GLU A 181 -1.17 -9.78 -2.65
CA GLU A 181 -1.79 -9.19 -1.45
C GLU A 181 -1.76 -10.17 -0.27
N ARG A 182 -1.80 -9.60 0.95
CA ARG A 182 -2.00 -10.38 2.18
C ARG A 182 -3.49 -10.44 2.47
N LEU A 183 -4.01 -11.66 2.58
CA LEU A 183 -5.39 -11.92 2.93
C LEU A 183 -5.53 -11.97 4.46
N THR A 184 -6.52 -11.29 4.99
CA THR A 184 -6.91 -11.45 6.40
C THR A 184 -7.67 -12.76 6.57
N GLN A 185 -7.32 -13.54 7.60
CA GLN A 185 -8.05 -14.77 7.96
C GLN A 185 -9.19 -14.42 8.94
N PRO A 186 -10.46 -14.42 8.50
CA PRO A 186 -11.58 -14.15 9.40
C PRO A 186 -11.74 -15.22 10.50
N GLU A 187 -11.42 -16.49 10.20
CA GLU A 187 -11.58 -17.59 11.17
C GLU A 187 -10.71 -17.42 12.43
N VAL A 188 -9.52 -16.83 12.29
CA VAL A 188 -8.61 -16.59 13.43
C VAL A 188 -8.96 -15.30 14.17
N GLU A 189 -9.52 -14.30 13.47
CA GLU A 189 -10.07 -13.09 14.13
C GLU A 189 -11.26 -13.44 15.03
N HIS A 190 -12.14 -14.35 14.61
CA HIS A 190 -13.28 -14.76 15.44
C HIS A 190 -12.89 -15.54 16.71
N LEU A 191 -11.76 -16.26 16.70
CA LEU A 191 -11.22 -16.94 17.89
C LEU A 191 -10.53 -15.97 18.87
N LEU A 192 -10.22 -14.75 18.41
CA LEU A 192 -9.50 -13.74 19.16
C LEU A 192 -10.42 -12.54 19.38
N LEU A 193 -11.45 -12.72 20.21
CA LEU A 193 -12.21 -11.61 20.75
C LEU A 193 -11.27 -10.75 21.60
N GLU A 194 -10.73 -9.69 21.00
CA GLU A 194 -9.92 -8.65 21.65
C GLU A 194 -10.78 -7.74 22.54
N GLU A 195 -11.58 -8.32 23.44
CA GLU A 195 -12.38 -7.55 24.38
C GLU A 195 -11.61 -7.41 25.69
N VAL A 196 -11.21 -6.17 26.02
CA VAL A 196 -10.84 -5.83 27.39
C VAL A 196 -12.10 -6.04 28.24
N PRO A 197 -12.12 -6.99 29.18
CA PRO A 197 -13.31 -7.24 29.97
C PRO A 197 -13.60 -6.07 30.92
N ASP A 198 -14.87 -5.70 31.06
CA ASP A 198 -15.31 -4.60 31.94
C ASP A 198 -15.36 -4.97 33.44
N ILE A 199 -15.04 -6.22 33.79
CA ILE A 199 -15.15 -6.75 35.16
C ILE A 199 -13.96 -6.28 36.00
N SER A 200 -14.22 -5.82 37.22
CA SER A 200 -13.20 -5.38 38.19
C SER A 200 -13.13 -6.32 39.39
N TYR A 201 -12.07 -6.22 40.20
CA TYR A 201 -11.96 -7.00 41.44
C TYR A 201 -13.10 -6.75 42.43
N LYS A 202 -13.72 -5.57 42.39
CA LYS A 202 -14.86 -5.22 43.25
C LYS A 202 -16.12 -6.01 42.93
N ASP A 203 -16.19 -6.57 41.72
CA ASP A 203 -17.34 -7.36 41.26
C ASP A 203 -17.24 -8.84 41.67
N ILE A 204 -16.13 -9.22 42.32
CA ILE A 204 -15.85 -10.60 42.76
C ILE A 204 -15.90 -10.64 44.29
N GLY A 205 -16.81 -11.45 44.84
CA GLY A 205 -16.96 -11.61 46.28
C GLY A 205 -16.24 -12.84 46.84
N GLY A 206 -15.59 -12.68 48.01
CA GLY A 206 -15.12 -13.79 48.85
C GLY A 206 -13.86 -14.52 48.36
N LEU A 207 -13.12 -13.92 47.42
CA LEU A 207 -11.90 -14.50 46.83
C LEU A 207 -10.68 -13.59 47.01
N ASP A 208 -10.68 -12.75 48.05
CA ASP A 208 -9.66 -11.71 48.26
C ASP A 208 -8.23 -12.28 48.29
N SER A 209 -8.02 -13.38 49.01
CA SER A 209 -6.71 -14.03 49.10
C SER A 209 -6.21 -14.59 47.76
N GLN A 210 -7.12 -15.07 46.91
CA GLN A 210 -6.78 -15.61 45.59
C GLN A 210 -6.54 -14.47 44.59
N ILE A 211 -7.33 -13.40 44.69
CA ILE A 211 -7.15 -12.19 43.89
C ILE A 211 -5.77 -11.59 44.16
N GLU A 212 -5.37 -11.48 45.44
CA GLU A 212 -4.05 -10.97 45.84
C GLU A 212 -2.92 -11.83 45.24
N GLN A 213 -2.98 -13.16 45.39
CA GLN A 213 -1.96 -14.05 44.82
C GLN A 213 -1.83 -13.95 43.30
N ILE A 214 -2.96 -13.81 42.59
CA ILE A 214 -2.94 -13.72 41.12
C ILE A 214 -2.50 -12.33 40.68
N ALA A 215 -2.92 -11.27 41.38
CA ALA A 215 -2.46 -9.91 41.14
C ALA A 215 -0.94 -9.81 41.37
N ASP A 216 -0.41 -10.43 42.42
CA ASP A 216 1.02 -10.47 42.68
C ASP A 216 1.78 -11.22 41.57
N ALA A 217 1.27 -12.38 41.17
CA ALA A 217 1.91 -13.18 40.12
C ALA A 217 1.88 -12.49 38.75
N VAL A 218 0.78 -11.83 38.38
CA VAL A 218 0.62 -11.24 37.05
C VAL A 218 1.10 -9.79 37.01
N GLU A 219 0.68 -8.94 37.96
CA GLU A 219 0.87 -7.50 37.87
C GLU A 219 2.25 -7.03 38.35
N LEU A 220 2.82 -7.63 39.41
CA LEU A 220 4.11 -7.20 39.95
C LEU A 220 5.25 -7.29 38.91
N PRO A 221 5.38 -8.36 38.10
CA PRO A 221 6.42 -8.44 37.08
C PRO A 221 6.34 -7.34 36.02
N PHE A 222 5.13 -6.88 35.68
CA PHE A 222 4.95 -5.79 34.70
C PHE A 222 5.19 -4.41 35.31
N LEU A 223 4.79 -4.20 36.58
CA LEU A 223 4.94 -2.90 37.24
C LEU A 223 6.35 -2.64 37.76
N TYR A 224 7.06 -3.69 38.19
CA TYR A 224 8.37 -3.61 38.82
C TYR A 224 9.41 -4.44 38.05
N SER A 225 9.42 -4.33 36.73
CA SER A 225 10.32 -5.11 35.85
C SER A 225 11.81 -4.90 36.19
N GLU A 226 12.21 -3.68 36.54
CA GLU A 226 13.58 -3.35 36.97
C GLU A 226 13.99 -4.08 38.25
N LEU A 227 13.09 -4.17 39.23
CA LEU A 227 13.33 -4.87 40.49
C LEU A 227 13.47 -6.38 40.25
N PHE A 228 12.62 -6.97 39.40
CA PHE A 228 12.75 -8.38 39.04
C PHE A 228 14.07 -8.67 38.33
N ALA A 229 14.54 -7.75 37.47
CA ALA A 229 15.84 -7.87 36.80
C ALA A 229 17.01 -7.74 37.79
N GLU A 230 16.96 -6.79 38.71
CA GLU A 230 17.99 -6.58 39.74
C GLU A 230 18.16 -7.83 40.63
N TYR A 231 17.06 -8.38 41.12
CA TYR A 231 17.06 -9.57 41.98
C TYR A 231 17.14 -10.89 41.20
N HIS A 232 17.26 -10.85 39.87
CA HIS A 232 17.32 -12.02 39.00
C HIS A 232 16.13 -13.00 39.22
N LEU A 233 14.96 -12.45 39.53
CA LEU A 233 13.75 -13.22 39.79
C LEU A 233 13.04 -13.55 38.48
N PRO A 234 12.77 -14.84 38.18
CA PRO A 234 12.01 -15.18 36.99
C PRO A 234 10.53 -14.79 37.15
N ALA A 235 9.98 -14.08 36.17
CA ALA A 235 8.55 -13.82 36.13
C ALA A 235 7.77 -15.12 35.89
N PRO A 236 6.68 -15.38 36.65
CA PRO A 236 5.83 -16.54 36.43
C PRO A 236 5.16 -16.45 35.05
N LYS A 237 5.28 -17.51 34.24
CA LYS A 237 4.79 -17.54 32.85
C LYS A 237 3.36 -18.06 32.68
N GLY A 238 2.79 -18.65 33.72
CA GLY A 238 1.48 -19.29 33.65
C GLY A 238 0.89 -19.53 35.02
N ILE A 239 -0.45 -19.50 35.09
CA ILE A 239 -1.23 -19.64 36.31
C ILE A 239 -2.29 -20.71 36.08
N LEU A 240 -2.43 -21.63 37.03
CA LEU A 240 -3.44 -22.67 36.98
C LEU A 240 -4.59 -22.36 37.95
N LEU A 241 -5.76 -22.04 37.42
CA LEU A 241 -6.98 -21.88 38.20
C LEU A 241 -7.75 -23.20 38.23
N TYR A 242 -7.79 -23.86 39.38
CA TYR A 242 -8.51 -25.14 39.55
C TYR A 242 -9.55 -25.07 40.67
N GLY A 243 -10.46 -26.04 40.71
CA GLY A 243 -11.53 -26.16 41.71
C GLY A 243 -12.91 -26.38 41.09
N PRO A 244 -13.99 -26.38 41.91
CA PRO A 244 -15.34 -26.69 41.43
C PRO A 244 -15.82 -25.73 40.33
N PRO A 245 -16.70 -26.18 39.41
CA PRO A 245 -17.33 -25.32 38.42
C PRO A 245 -18.22 -24.28 39.11
N GLY A 246 -18.31 -23.08 38.54
CA GLY A 246 -19.13 -21.99 39.09
C GLY A 246 -18.46 -21.11 40.16
N CYS A 247 -17.23 -21.42 40.60
CA CYS A 247 -16.49 -20.60 41.59
C CYS A 247 -15.77 -19.36 40.99
N GLY A 248 -16.21 -18.84 39.83
CA GLY A 248 -15.69 -17.57 39.31
C GLY A 248 -14.28 -17.59 38.69
N LYS A 249 -13.72 -18.74 38.29
CA LYS A 249 -12.36 -18.83 37.69
C LYS A 249 -12.18 -17.91 36.47
N THR A 250 -13.14 -17.95 35.54
CA THR A 250 -13.15 -17.10 34.35
C THR A 250 -13.37 -15.62 34.71
N LEU A 251 -14.12 -15.32 35.78
CA LEU A 251 -14.34 -13.95 36.23
C LEU A 251 -13.06 -13.34 36.82
N ILE A 252 -12.31 -14.11 37.61
CA ILE A 252 -11.02 -13.68 38.16
C ILE A 252 -10.04 -13.39 37.03
N ALA A 253 -9.89 -14.30 36.05
CA ALA A 253 -9.00 -14.08 34.90
C ALA A 253 -9.32 -12.79 34.14
N LYS A 254 -10.61 -12.51 33.92
CA LYS A 254 -11.08 -11.27 33.31
C LYS A 254 -10.78 -10.04 34.17
N ALA A 255 -11.03 -10.10 35.47
CA ALA A 255 -10.75 -8.98 36.37
C ALA A 255 -9.25 -8.62 36.45
N VAL A 256 -8.38 -9.63 36.42
CA VAL A 256 -6.91 -9.45 36.37
C VAL A 256 -6.49 -8.76 35.09
N ALA A 257 -7.04 -9.17 33.94
CA ALA A 257 -6.74 -8.52 32.66
C ALA A 257 -7.15 -7.04 32.64
N ASN A 258 -8.33 -6.70 33.16
CA ASN A 258 -8.79 -5.32 33.27
C ASN A 258 -7.91 -4.49 34.23
N SER A 259 -7.52 -5.07 35.37
CA SER A 259 -6.65 -4.39 36.33
C SER A 259 -5.26 -4.14 35.76
N LEU A 260 -4.65 -5.13 35.10
CA LEU A 260 -3.37 -4.98 34.42
C LEU A 260 -3.42 -3.88 33.35
N ALA A 261 -4.47 -3.86 32.52
CA ALA A 261 -4.68 -2.82 31.52
C ALA A 261 -4.68 -1.41 32.15
N LYS A 262 -5.43 -1.24 33.24
CA LYS A 262 -5.51 0.04 33.98
C LYS A 262 -4.16 0.44 34.57
N LYS A 263 -3.45 -0.47 35.23
CA LYS A 263 -2.17 -0.15 35.90
C LYS A 263 -1.07 0.16 34.89
N VAL A 264 -0.98 -0.59 33.79
CA VAL A 264 -0.03 -0.31 32.69
C VAL A 264 -0.37 1.00 31.98
N SER A 265 -1.66 1.33 31.81
CA SER A 265 -2.06 2.63 31.24
C SER A 265 -1.64 3.83 32.09
N ASN A 266 -1.64 3.68 33.41
CA ASN A 266 -1.20 4.72 34.34
C ASN A 266 0.33 4.88 34.33
N ALA A 267 1.07 3.79 34.15
CA ALA A 267 2.54 3.81 34.10
C ALA A 267 3.07 4.44 32.81
N ASN A 268 2.39 4.23 31.68
CA ASN A 268 2.88 4.63 30.34
C ASN A 268 2.38 5.99 29.83
N GLY A 269 1.81 6.85 30.68
CA GLY A 269 1.64 8.27 30.35
C GLY A 269 0.51 8.65 29.38
N GLY A 270 -0.67 8.02 29.49
CA GLY A 270 -1.94 8.67 29.07
C GLY A 270 -2.49 8.35 27.69
N GLU A 271 -1.83 7.54 26.87
CA GLU A 271 -2.50 6.88 25.73
C GLU A 271 -3.10 5.56 26.20
N LYS A 272 -4.34 5.27 25.77
CA LYS A 272 -5.10 4.06 26.16
C LYS A 272 -4.23 2.82 25.99
N ALA A 273 -3.58 2.35 27.06
CA ALA A 273 -2.81 1.14 26.99
C ALA A 273 -3.78 -0.01 26.74
N ARG A 274 -3.69 -0.60 25.54
CA ARG A 274 -4.52 -1.73 25.16
C ARG A 274 -3.88 -2.97 25.77
N SER A 275 -4.54 -3.57 26.77
CA SER A 275 -4.21 -4.94 27.16
C SER A 275 -4.99 -5.88 26.25
N TYR A 276 -4.34 -6.94 25.79
CA TYR A 276 -5.00 -7.95 24.98
C TYR A 276 -5.37 -9.14 25.86
N PHE A 277 -6.66 -9.49 25.87
CA PHE A 277 -7.17 -10.67 26.56
C PHE A 277 -7.68 -11.64 25.51
N ILE A 278 -7.01 -12.78 25.38
CA ILE A 278 -7.34 -13.85 24.44
C ILE A 278 -8.02 -14.95 25.25
N ASN A 279 -9.33 -15.11 25.08
CA ASN A 279 -10.10 -16.14 25.79
C ASN A 279 -10.44 -17.29 24.84
N ILE A 280 -9.83 -18.45 25.08
CA ILE A 280 -9.97 -19.65 24.26
C ILE A 280 -10.63 -20.73 25.10
N LYS A 281 -11.81 -21.17 24.67
CA LYS A 281 -12.45 -22.32 25.32
C LYS A 281 -11.85 -23.62 24.76
N GLY A 282 -11.62 -24.61 25.62
CA GLY A 282 -11.12 -25.93 25.17
C GLY A 282 -11.88 -26.54 23.97
N PRO A 283 -13.22 -26.47 23.91
CA PRO A 283 -13.99 -26.92 22.74
C PRO A 283 -13.75 -26.13 21.45
N GLU A 284 -13.30 -24.87 21.52
CA GLU A 284 -13.03 -24.04 20.34
C GLU A 284 -11.75 -24.47 19.61
N LEU A 285 -10.83 -25.13 20.33
CA LEU A 285 -9.63 -25.74 19.76
C LEU A 285 -9.87 -27.13 19.18
N LEU A 286 -10.98 -27.78 19.53
CA LEU A 286 -11.25 -29.14 19.08
C LEU A 286 -11.78 -29.14 17.65
N ASN A 287 -10.95 -29.61 16.72
CA ASN A 287 -11.35 -29.84 15.34
C ASN A 287 -11.31 -31.34 15.00
N LYS A 288 -12.23 -31.79 14.14
CA LYS A 288 -12.29 -33.20 13.67
C LYS A 288 -11.15 -33.56 12.72
N TYR A 289 -10.49 -32.55 12.16
CA TYR A 289 -9.37 -32.72 11.23
C TYR A 289 -8.05 -32.76 12.00
N VAL A 290 -7.23 -33.77 11.70
CA VAL A 290 -5.91 -33.96 12.32
C VAL A 290 -4.99 -32.81 11.94
N GLY A 291 -4.25 -32.23 12.91
CA GLY A 291 -3.30 -31.15 12.68
C GLY A 291 -3.89 -29.74 12.75
N GLU A 292 -5.21 -29.59 12.62
CA GLU A 292 -5.89 -28.28 12.69
C GLU A 292 -5.84 -27.70 14.11
N THR A 293 -5.93 -28.55 15.13
CA THR A 293 -5.87 -28.13 16.54
C THR A 293 -4.49 -27.51 16.84
N GLU A 294 -3.41 -28.17 16.42
CA GLU A 294 -2.04 -27.71 16.59
C GLU A 294 -1.77 -26.42 15.81
N ARG A 295 -2.30 -26.33 14.59
CA ARG A 295 -2.22 -25.12 13.76
C ARG A 295 -2.91 -23.94 14.45
N GLN A 296 -4.12 -24.11 14.98
CA GLN A 296 -4.84 -23.08 15.72
C GLN A 296 -4.06 -22.60 16.95
N ILE A 297 -3.49 -23.53 17.74
CA ILE A 297 -2.66 -23.19 18.90
C ILE A 297 -1.45 -22.34 18.48
N ARG A 298 -0.74 -22.73 17.41
CA ARG A 298 0.41 -21.95 16.91
C ARG A 298 0.01 -20.53 16.50
N LEU A 299 -1.12 -20.39 15.80
CA LEU A 299 -1.63 -19.10 15.34
C LEU A 299 -1.99 -18.17 16.52
N VAL A 300 -2.62 -18.71 17.56
CA VAL A 300 -2.92 -17.98 18.80
C VAL A 300 -1.65 -17.41 19.43
N PHE A 301 -0.64 -18.25 19.65
CA PHE A 301 0.61 -17.82 20.27
C PHE A 301 1.39 -16.84 19.39
N GLN A 302 1.31 -16.99 18.07
CA GLN A 302 1.93 -16.06 17.13
C GLN A 302 1.29 -14.67 17.18
N ARG A 303 -0.04 -14.58 17.26
CA ARG A 303 -0.77 -13.31 17.46
C ARG A 303 -0.45 -12.69 18.82
N ALA A 304 -0.41 -13.51 19.87
CA ALA A 304 -0.03 -13.02 21.19
C ALA A 304 1.40 -12.45 21.21
N ARG A 305 2.33 -13.09 20.49
CA ARG A 305 3.69 -12.59 20.31
C ARG A 305 3.74 -11.28 19.53
N GLU A 306 2.93 -11.12 18.48
CA GLU A 306 2.79 -9.87 17.74
C GLU A 306 2.43 -8.70 18.66
N LYS A 307 1.41 -8.88 19.49
CA LYS A 307 0.97 -7.85 20.44
C LYS A 307 1.97 -7.60 21.55
N SER A 308 2.69 -8.63 21.99
CA SER A 308 3.77 -8.47 22.95
C SER A 308 4.99 -7.72 22.37
N GLU A 309 5.30 -7.88 21.09
CA GLU A 309 6.41 -7.17 20.41
C GLU A 309 6.10 -5.68 20.22
N GLU A 310 4.82 -5.33 20.07
CA GLU A 310 4.32 -3.93 20.10
C GLU A 310 4.41 -3.31 21.52
N GLY A 311 4.80 -4.08 22.54
CA GLY A 311 4.93 -3.62 23.94
C GLY A 311 3.66 -3.73 24.77
N TRP A 312 2.61 -4.39 24.25
CA TRP A 312 1.35 -4.55 24.97
C TRP A 312 1.36 -5.80 25.87
N PRO A 313 0.76 -5.73 27.08
CA PRO A 313 0.55 -6.92 27.89
C PRO A 313 -0.54 -7.80 27.26
N VAL A 314 -0.23 -9.09 27.12
CA VAL A 314 -1.12 -10.09 26.52
C VAL A 314 -1.37 -11.23 27.51
N ILE A 315 -2.64 -11.54 27.75
CA ILE A 315 -3.06 -12.67 28.58
C ILE A 315 -3.81 -13.66 27.69
N ILE A 316 -3.37 -14.92 27.70
CA ILE A 316 -4.06 -16.05 27.05
C ILE A 316 -4.73 -16.86 28.16
N PHE A 317 -6.05 -17.00 28.09
CA PHE A 317 -6.89 -17.75 29.03
C PHE A 317 -7.57 -18.92 28.33
#